data_AF-A0AA40IV31-F1
#
_entry.id   AF-A0AA40IV31-F1
#
_cell.length_a   1.000
_cell.length_b   1.000
_cell.length_c   1.000
_cell.angle_alpha   90.00
_cell.angle_beta   90.00
_cell.angle_gamma   90.00
#
_symmetry.space_group_name_H-M   'P 1'
#
loop_
_entity.id
_entity.type
_entity.pdbx_description
1 polymer ?
#
loop_
_entity_poly.entity_id
_entity_poly.type
_entity_poly.pdbx_seq_one_letter_code
_entity_poly.pdbx_strand_id
1 'polypeptide(L)' 'MATIKKNITVEKEVYEKFITIAEQNGIKFSTWINLQLKRFVEKNEDPT' A
#
# COMPACT_ATOMS: atom_id res chain seq x y z
N MET A 1 -4.78 -1.77 -17.10
CA MET A 1 -5.13 -2.50 -15.85
C MET A 1 -6.39 -1.89 -15.29
N ALA A 2 -7.44 -2.68 -15.09
CA ALA A 2 -8.65 -2.19 -14.42
C ALA A 2 -8.30 -1.87 -12.96
N THR A 3 -8.71 -0.70 -12.48
CA THR A 3 -8.57 -0.32 -11.07
C THR A 3 -9.92 -0.41 -10.38
N ILE A 4 -9.94 -1.00 -9.19
CA ILE A 4 -11.12 -1.07 -8.34
C ILE A 4 -10.90 -0.19 -7.11
N LYS A 5 -11.89 0.61 -6.74
CA LYS A 5 -11.87 1.37 -5.49
C LYS A 5 -12.30 0.45 -4.35
N LYS A 6 -11.53 0.46 -3.25
CA LYS A 6 -11.86 -0.25 -2.02
C LYS A 6 -11.68 0.70 -0.84
N ASN A 7 -12.63 0.68 0.08
CA ASN A 7 -12.46 1.32 1.38
C ASN A 7 -11.65 0.38 2.27
N ILE A 8 -10.67 0.92 2.96
CA ILE A 8 -9.85 0.19 3.92
C ILE A 8 -9.83 0.94 5.24
N THR A 9 -9.81 0.19 6.34
CA THR A 9 -9.62 0.72 7.68
C THR A 9 -8.16 0.56 8.05
N VAL A 10 -7.54 1.64 8.49
CA VAL A 10 -6.16 1.66 8.98
C VAL A 10 -6.13 2.35 10.34
N GLU A 11 -5.16 1.98 11.17
CA GLU A 11 -4.95 2.64 12.44
C GLU A 11 -4.51 4.10 12.22
N LYS A 12 -5.19 5.02 12.91
CA LYS A 12 -5.02 6.47 12.70
C LYS A 12 -3.58 6.92 12.91
N GLU A 13 -2.98 6.54 14.03
CA GLU A 13 -1.62 6.99 14.40
C GLU A 13 -0.55 6.46 13.44
N VAL A 14 -0.73 5.22 12.96
CA VAL A 14 0.16 4.61 11.96
C VAL A 14 0.02 5.32 10.61
N TYR A 15 -1.22 5.63 10.21
CA TYR A 15 -1.48 6.35 8.96
C TYR A 15 -0.90 7.76 8.96
N GLU A 16 -1.07 8.52 10.05
CA GLU A 16 -0.53 9.88 10.18
C GLU A 16 1.01 9.90 10.11
N LYS A 17 1.67 8.97 10.83
CA LYS A 17 3.12 8.78 10.74
C LYS A 17 3.56 8.39 9.34
N PHE A 18 2.85 7.45 8.72
CA PHE A 18 3.15 7.00 7.36
C PHE A 18 3.04 8.14 6.35
N ILE A 19 1.95 8.92 6.37
CA ILE A 19 1.75 10.03 5.42
C ILE A 19 2.85 11.07 5.56
N THR A 20 3.22 11.43 6.80
CA THR A 20 4.30 12.39 7.05
C THR A 20 5.62 11.96 6.40
N ILE A 21 5.96 10.67 6.50
CA ILE A 21 7.17 10.10 5.89
C ILE A 21 7.01 9.97 4.37
N ALA A 22 5.84 9.54 3.91
CA ALA A 22 5.56 9.28 2.50
C ALA A 22 5.55 10.57 1.67
N GLU A 23 4.97 11.65 2.19
CA GLU A 23 4.96 12.97 1.53
C GLU A 23 6.37 13.52 1.32
N GLN A 24 7.26 13.38 2.30
CA GLN A 24 8.67 13.78 2.17
C GLN A 24 9.40 13.03 1.04
N ASN A 25 8.93 11.83 0.70
CA ASN A 25 9.48 10.98 -0.35
C ASN A 25 8.66 11.03 -1.65
N GLY A 26 7.61 11.85 -1.72
CA GLY A 26 6.70 11.93 -2.88
C GLY A 26 5.86 10.67 -3.12
N ILE A 27 5.69 9.82 -2.10
CA ILE A 27 5.00 8.53 -2.20
C ILE A 27 3.51 8.72 -1.84
N LYS A 28 2.62 8.31 -2.75
CA LYS A 28 1.18 8.24 -2.46
C LYS A 28 0.85 6.97 -1.70
N PHE A 29 -0.03 7.08 -0.70
CA PHE A 29 -0.53 5.94 0.07
C PHE A 29 -1.09 4.82 -0.82
N SER A 30 -1.89 5.17 -1.84
CA SER A 30 -2.43 4.19 -2.80
C SER A 30 -1.34 3.45 -3.57
N THR A 31 -0.25 4.13 -3.93
CA THR A 31 0.88 3.52 -4.63
C THR A 31 1.62 2.54 -3.71
N TRP A 32 1.83 2.93 -2.46
CA TRP A 32 2.49 2.08 -1.48
C TRP A 32 1.67 0.83 -1.16
N ILE A 33 0.35 0.98 -0.94
CA ILE A 33 -0.56 -0.14 -0.72
C ILE A 33 -0.56 -1.09 -1.91
N ASN A 34 -0.63 -0.57 -3.14
CA ASN A 34 -0.58 -1.40 -4.35
C ASN A 34 0.75 -2.17 -4.46
N LEU A 35 1.87 -1.56 -4.09
CA LEU A 35 3.17 -2.24 -4.04
C LEU A 35 3.18 -3.39 -3.03
N GLN A 36 2.63 -3.17 -1.83
CA GLN A 36 2.53 -4.23 -0.81
C GLN A 36 1.63 -5.38 -1.26
N LEU A 37 0.50 -5.07 -1.89
CA LEU A 37 -0.40 -6.09 -2.45
C LEU A 37 0.30 -6.92 -3.51
N LYS A 38 1.04 -6.29 -4.44
CA LYS A 38 1.83 -7.00 -5.46
C LYS A 38 2.89 -7.90 -4.82
N ARG A 39 3.70 -7.36 -3.89
CA ARG A 39 4.72 -8.15 -3.19
C ARG A 39 4.13 -9.35 -2.46
N PHE A 40 2.96 -9.19 -1.87
CA PHE A 40 2.28 -10.29 -1.21
C PHE A 40 1.83 -11.35 -2.22
N VAL A 41 1.23 -10.94 -3.35
CA VAL A 41 0.84 -11.86 -4.41
C VAL A 41 2.06 -12.57 -4.99
N GLU A 42 3.07 -11.85 -5.47
CA GLU A 42 4.31 -12.40 -6.03
C GLU A 42 4.99 -13.41 -5.08
N LYS A 43 5.06 -13.08 -3.78
CA LYS A 43 5.64 -13.99 -2.78
C LYS A 43 4.86 -15.30 -2.60
N ASN A 44 3.55 -15.29 -2.86
CA ASN A 44 2.67 -16.45 -2.64
C ASN A 44 2.20 -17.11 -3.94
N GLU A 45 2.45 -16.49 -5.09
CA GLU A 45 2.11 -17.01 -6.43
C GLU A 45 3.20 -17.96 -6.95
N ASP A 46 4.43 -17.87 -6.43
CA ASP A 46 5.50 -18.86 -6.64
C ASP A 46 5.77 -19.71 -5.37
N PRO A 47 4.93 -20.70 -5.02
CA PRO A 47 5.30 -21.75 -4.08
C PRO A 47 6.02 -22.90 -4.81
N THR A 48 7.04 -22.67 -5.64
CA THR A 48 7.92 -23.75 -6.15
C THR A 48 9.27 -23.23 -6.63
#